data_AF-A0A8J7EC03-F1
#
_entry.id   AF-A0A8J7EC03-F1
#
_cell.length_a   1.000
_cell.length_b   1.000
_cell.length_c   1.000
_cell.angle_alpha   90.00
_cell.angle_beta   90.00
_cell.angle_gamma   90.00
#
_symmetry.space_group_name_H-M   'P 1'
#
loop_
_entity.id
_entity.type
_entity.pdbx_description
1 polymer ?
#
loop_
_entity_poly.entity_id
_entity_poly.type
_entity_poly.pdbx_seq_one_letter_code
_entity_poly.pdbx_strand_id
1 'polypeptide(L)'
;LLPPGFAEAFKAQSPLAIPRAITQHSTLPPALEGADFVMTLRLQKERMTDHLLPSLREYTQGFGLTRDRITRCQPTVKLLHPGPVNRGVEISSDLMDDPALSLIGDQVTSGVAVRMALLYLMGVGKGTTE
;
A
#
# COMPACT_ATOMS: atom_id res chain seq x y z
N LEU A 1 -23.95 8.93 -9.35
CA LEU A 1 -22.61 9.14 -8.75
C LEU A 1 -21.94 7.85 -8.27
N LEU A 2 -22.70 6.78 -8.02
CA LEU A 2 -22.13 5.43 -7.90
C LEU A 2 -22.67 4.52 -9.02
N PRO A 3 -21.88 3.54 -9.49
CA PRO A 3 -22.36 2.55 -10.45
C PRO A 3 -23.58 1.80 -9.90
N PRO A 4 -24.57 1.44 -10.74
CA PRO A 4 -25.64 0.53 -10.35
C PRO A 4 -25.06 -0.76 -9.72
N GLY A 5 -25.63 -1.20 -8.59
CA GLY A 5 -25.19 -2.41 -7.88
C GLY A 5 -24.10 -2.23 -6.82
N PHE A 6 -23.54 -1.02 -6.66
CA PHE A 6 -22.48 -0.75 -5.68
C PHE A 6 -22.88 -1.11 -4.23
N ALA A 7 -24.11 -0.79 -3.83
CA ALA A 7 -24.61 -1.09 -2.48
C ALA A 7 -24.79 -2.59 -2.22
N GLU A 8 -25.13 -3.37 -3.25
CA GLU A 8 -25.31 -4.82 -3.13
C GLU A 8 -23.97 -5.55 -3.00
N ALA A 9 -22.92 -5.06 -3.66
CA ALA A 9 -21.56 -5.59 -3.52
C ALA A 9 -21.01 -5.52 -2.08
N PHE A 10 -21.45 -4.53 -1.29
CA PHE A 10 -21.08 -4.38 0.13
C PHE A 10 -21.91 -5.24 1.09
N LYS A 11 -23.09 -5.70 0.68
CA LYS A 11 -23.91 -6.64 1.46
C LYS A 11 -23.47 -8.09 1.26
N ALA A 12 -22.81 -8.39 0.15
CA ALA A 12 -22.24 -9.69 -0.10
C ALA A 12 -21.13 -9.99 0.92
N GLN A 13 -21.20 -11.15 1.57
CA GLN A 13 -20.09 -11.68 2.35
C GLN A 13 -18.89 -11.85 1.42
N SER A 14 -17.73 -11.33 1.82
CA SER A 14 -16.51 -11.44 1.01
C SER A 14 -16.26 -12.92 0.70
N PRO A 15 -16.26 -13.33 -0.58
CA PRO A 15 -16.04 -14.72 -0.96
C PRO A 15 -14.59 -15.16 -0.73
N LEU A 16 -13.70 -14.24 -0.38
CA LEU A 16 -12.28 -14.47 -0.19
C LEU A 16 -12.03 -15.08 1.19
N ALA A 17 -12.04 -16.42 1.25
CA ALA A 17 -11.41 -17.17 2.33
C ALA A 17 -9.89 -17.04 2.21
N ILE A 18 -9.34 -15.87 2.56
CA ILE A 18 -7.89 -15.64 2.56
C ILE A 18 -7.30 -16.39 3.76
N PRO A 19 -6.42 -17.39 3.55
CA PRO A 19 -5.68 -18.01 4.65
C PRO A 19 -4.88 -16.91 5.34
N ARG A 20 -5.17 -16.64 6.62
CA ARG A 20 -4.47 -15.60 7.39
C ARG A 20 -3.19 -16.18 7.99
N ALA A 21 -2.20 -16.44 7.15
CA ALA A 21 -0.84 -16.70 7.60
C ALA A 21 -0.09 -15.37 7.74
N ILE A 22 0.58 -15.17 8.87
CA ILE A 22 1.42 -14.00 9.12
C ILE A 22 2.85 -14.49 9.28
N THR A 23 3.74 -13.96 8.45
CA THR A 23 5.18 -14.21 8.54
C THR A 23 5.89 -12.90 8.81
N GLN A 24 6.81 -12.91 9.78
CA GLN A 24 7.63 -11.76 10.12
C GLN A 24 9.06 -12.03 9.69
N HIS A 25 9.69 -11.04 9.05
CA HIS A 25 11.10 -11.06 8.70
C HIS A 25 11.82 -9.85 9.31
N SER A 26 13.03 -10.06 9.81
CA SER A 26 13.92 -8.99 10.31
C SER A 26 14.79 -8.40 9.19
N THR A 27 14.86 -9.06 8.04
CA THR A 27 15.61 -8.61 6.86
C THR A 27 14.68 -8.55 5.66
N LEU A 28 14.97 -7.63 4.75
CA LEU A 28 14.12 -7.39 3.57
C LEU A 28 14.12 -8.54 2.54
N PRO A 29 15.25 -9.15 2.16
CA PRO A 29 15.28 -10.14 1.07
C PRO A 29 14.25 -11.28 1.18
N PRO A 30 14.11 -11.99 2.33
CA PRO A 30 13.13 -13.08 2.43
C PRO A 30 11.67 -12.57 2.43
N ALA A 31 11.43 -11.32 2.83
CA ALA A 31 10.09 -10.73 2.80
C ALA A 31 9.61 -10.39 1.38
N LEU A 32 10.53 -10.32 0.41
CA LEU A 32 10.21 -10.03 -0.99
C LEU A 32 9.96 -11.28 -1.82
N GLU A 33 10.38 -12.46 -1.36
CA GLU A 33 10.34 -13.69 -2.13
C GLU A 33 8.90 -14.07 -2.50
N GLY A 34 8.62 -14.08 -3.81
CA GLY A 34 7.31 -14.49 -4.34
C GLY A 34 6.16 -13.53 -4.00
N ALA A 35 6.43 -12.29 -3.57
CA ALA A 35 5.39 -11.31 -3.28
C ALA A 35 4.66 -10.85 -4.56
N ASP A 36 3.32 -10.86 -4.53
CA ASP A 36 2.46 -10.28 -5.58
C ASP A 36 2.33 -8.76 -5.45
N PHE A 37 2.37 -8.27 -4.21
CA PHE A 37 2.29 -6.86 -3.89
C PHE A 37 3.33 -6.50 -2.84
N VAL A 38 3.99 -5.37 -3.02
CA VAL A 38 4.88 -4.78 -2.02
C VAL A 38 4.34 -3.41 -1.65
N MET A 39 4.05 -3.19 -0.38
CA MET A 39 3.67 -1.87 0.13
C MET A 39 4.79 -1.33 1.02
N THR A 40 5.50 -0.33 0.53
CA THR A 40 6.48 0.40 1.35
C THR A 40 5.78 1.45 2.19
N LEU A 41 6.41 1.82 3.31
CA LEU A 41 5.88 2.79 4.26
C LEU A 41 6.87 3.94 4.43
N ARG A 42 6.34 5.11 4.79
CA ARG A 42 7.15 6.31 5.03
C ARG A 42 7.96 6.12 6.31
N LEU A 43 9.27 6.33 6.22
CA LEU A 43 10.10 6.45 7.42
C LEU A 43 9.83 7.81 8.09
N GLN A 44 9.19 7.79 9.27
CA GLN A 44 8.79 8.99 10.03
C GLN A 44 9.87 9.40 11.04
N LYS A 45 10.94 10.03 10.56
CA LYS A 45 12.03 10.52 11.43
C LYS A 45 11.55 11.50 12.48
N GLU A 46 10.58 12.33 12.12
CA GLU A 46 10.03 13.37 12.98
C GLU A 46 9.36 12.82 14.26
N ARG A 47 9.19 11.49 14.36
CA ARG A 47 8.61 10.80 15.50
C ARG A 47 9.61 9.98 16.30
N MET A 48 10.87 9.96 15.88
CA MET A 48 11.92 9.19 16.55
C MET A 48 12.55 10.06 17.63
N THR A 49 12.16 9.85 18.87
CA THR A 49 12.74 10.53 20.05
C THR A 49 14.12 9.99 20.42
N ASP A 50 14.36 8.71 20.10
CA ASP A 50 15.61 8.01 20.34
C ASP A 50 16.38 7.82 19.03
N HIS A 51 17.72 7.72 19.12
CA HIS A 51 18.61 7.48 17.97
C HIS A 51 18.57 6.02 17.51
N LEU A 52 17.38 5.53 17.17
CA LEU A 52 17.11 4.13 16.78
C LEU A 52 17.70 3.76 15.41
N LEU A 53 18.06 4.77 14.59
CA LEU A 53 18.71 4.59 13.30
C LEU A 53 20.08 5.27 13.30
N PRO A 54 21.15 4.56 12.91
CA PRO A 54 22.47 5.17 12.80
C PRO A 54 22.52 6.24 11.71
N SER A 55 21.88 6.01 10.56
CA SER A 55 21.68 7.01 9.51
C SER A 55 20.58 6.62 8.52
N LEU A 56 20.11 7.59 7.72
CA LEU A 56 19.24 7.28 6.57
C LEU A 56 19.92 6.36 5.57
N ARG A 57 21.20 6.57 5.33
CA ARG A 57 21.95 5.83 4.33
C ARG A 57 21.95 4.35 4.70
N GLU A 58 22.17 4.03 5.96
CA GLU A 58 22.11 2.66 6.46
C GLU A 58 20.70 2.07 6.37
N TYR A 59 19.67 2.86 6.69
CA TYR A 59 18.29 2.41 6.49
C TYR A 59 18.01 2.09 5.01
N THR A 60 18.36 2.98 4.08
CA THR A 60 18.18 2.74 2.64
C THR A 60 18.96 1.50 2.19
N GLN A 61 20.19 1.33 2.66
CA GLN A 61 21.01 0.15 2.36
C GLN A 61 20.44 -1.14 2.96
N GLY A 62 19.81 -1.10 4.13
CA GLY A 62 19.19 -2.27 4.75
C GLY A 62 17.83 -2.61 4.15
N PHE A 63 16.95 -1.61 4.07
CA PHE A 63 15.51 -1.76 3.89
C PHE A 63 14.92 -0.96 2.73
N GLY A 64 15.70 -0.10 2.08
CA GLY A 64 15.24 0.61 0.88
C GLY A 64 14.91 -0.37 -0.25
N LEU A 65 13.75 -0.19 -0.88
CA LEU A 65 13.35 -0.99 -2.04
C LEU A 65 13.99 -0.41 -3.31
N THR A 66 14.74 -1.25 -4.02
CA THR A 66 15.48 -0.86 -5.25
C THR A 66 15.16 -1.81 -6.40
N ARG A 67 15.51 -1.41 -7.63
CA ARG A 67 15.31 -2.22 -8.84
C ARG A 67 15.89 -3.63 -8.71
N ASP A 68 17.08 -3.76 -8.13
CA ASP A 68 17.70 -5.08 -7.95
C ASP A 68 16.92 -5.96 -6.97
N ARG A 69 16.35 -5.36 -5.92
CA ARG A 69 15.65 -6.09 -4.86
C ARG A 69 14.27 -6.57 -5.32
N ILE A 70 13.58 -5.79 -6.14
CA ILE A 70 12.23 -6.15 -6.61
C ILE A 70 12.24 -7.40 -7.50
N THR A 71 13.38 -7.76 -8.09
CA THR A 71 13.55 -8.99 -8.87
C THR A 71 13.28 -10.28 -8.08
N ARG A 72 13.28 -10.22 -6.74
CA ARG A 72 12.94 -11.34 -5.85
C ARG A 72 11.43 -11.62 -5.76
N CYS A 73 10.62 -10.62 -6.12
CA CYS A 73 9.16 -10.74 -6.10
C CYS A 73 8.67 -11.54 -7.30
N GLN A 74 7.35 -11.72 -7.40
CA GLN A 74 6.75 -12.24 -8.63
C GLN A 74 7.05 -11.32 -9.82
N PRO A 75 7.18 -11.84 -11.05
CA PRO A 75 7.36 -11.00 -12.25
C PRO A 75 6.23 -9.98 -12.46
N THR A 76 5.03 -10.28 -11.96
CA THR A 76 3.84 -9.43 -12.04
C THR A 76 3.64 -8.53 -10.82
N VAL A 77 4.65 -8.43 -9.94
CA VAL A 77 4.55 -7.67 -8.69
C VAL A 77 4.08 -6.24 -8.93
N LYS A 78 3.22 -5.76 -8.03
CA LYS A 78 2.79 -4.37 -7.99
C LYS A 78 3.24 -3.69 -6.72
N LEU A 79 3.51 -2.40 -6.84
CA LEU A 79 4.05 -1.59 -5.77
C LEU A 79 3.00 -0.58 -5.29
N LEU A 80 2.86 -0.46 -3.98
CA LEU A 80 2.01 0.52 -3.31
C LEU A 80 2.80 1.30 -2.26
N HIS A 81 2.27 2.47 -1.90
CA HIS A 81 2.75 3.26 -0.77
C HIS A 81 1.66 4.26 -0.37
N PRO A 82 1.28 4.36 0.92
CA PRO A 82 0.20 5.26 1.36
C PRO A 82 0.52 6.77 1.29
N GLY A 83 1.73 7.16 0.87
CA GLY A 83 2.24 8.54 0.91
C GLY A 83 2.32 9.21 2.29
N PRO A 84 2.94 10.42 2.37
CA PRO A 84 3.86 10.96 1.36
C PRO A 84 5.15 10.12 1.33
N VAL A 85 5.79 10.03 0.15
CA VAL A 85 6.96 9.17 -0.07
C VAL A 85 8.25 9.99 0.10
N ASN A 86 9.21 9.50 0.88
CA ASN A 86 10.60 9.96 0.84
C ASN A 86 11.35 9.21 -0.27
N ARG A 87 11.34 9.77 -1.47
CA ARG A 87 12.05 9.21 -2.63
C ARG A 87 13.54 9.05 -2.34
N GLY A 88 14.10 7.90 -2.73
CA GLY A 88 15.50 7.53 -2.49
C GLY A 88 15.78 7.01 -1.07
N VAL A 89 14.77 6.95 -0.18
CA VAL A 89 14.92 6.40 1.17
C VAL A 89 14.27 5.02 1.27
N GLU A 90 12.95 4.96 1.43
CA GLU A 90 12.21 3.69 1.46
C GLU A 90 12.07 3.05 0.07
N ILE A 91 12.12 3.86 -1.00
CA ILE A 91 11.94 3.40 -2.36
C ILE A 91 12.80 4.23 -3.34
N SER A 92 13.43 3.56 -4.31
CA SER A 92 14.13 4.24 -5.40
C SER A 92 13.17 4.95 -6.36
N SER A 93 13.56 6.14 -6.85
CA SER A 93 12.71 6.95 -7.71
C SER A 93 12.28 6.22 -8.99
N ASP A 94 13.18 5.44 -9.58
CA ASP A 94 12.94 4.72 -10.82
C ASP A 94 11.85 3.64 -10.68
N LEU A 95 11.71 3.00 -9.51
CA LEU A 95 10.60 2.09 -9.24
C LEU A 95 9.28 2.83 -9.09
N MET A 96 9.30 3.96 -8.40
CA MET A 96 8.10 4.76 -8.18
C MET A 96 7.54 5.32 -9.49
N ASP A 97 8.41 5.66 -10.44
CA ASP A 97 8.07 6.26 -11.73
C ASP A 97 7.81 5.22 -12.83
N ASP A 98 7.93 3.92 -12.54
CA ASP A 98 7.64 2.85 -13.49
C ASP A 98 6.12 2.59 -13.57
N PRO A 99 5.45 2.92 -14.69
CA PRO A 99 4.00 2.78 -14.81
C PRO A 99 3.53 1.33 -14.90
N ALA A 100 4.42 0.39 -15.25
CA ALA A 100 4.06 -1.02 -15.29
C ALA A 100 4.09 -1.66 -13.90
N LEU A 101 4.79 -1.06 -12.94
CA LEU A 101 5.03 -1.62 -11.61
C LEU A 101 4.34 -0.84 -10.49
N SER A 102 4.36 0.49 -10.56
CA SER A 102 3.90 1.41 -9.51
C SER A 102 2.40 1.69 -9.60
N LEU A 103 1.66 1.32 -8.55
CA LEU A 103 0.24 1.65 -8.37
C LEU A 103 0.02 2.80 -7.37
N ILE A 104 1.07 3.52 -6.98
CA ILE A 104 0.98 4.58 -5.95
C ILE A 104 0.01 5.69 -6.40
N GLY A 105 0.08 6.10 -7.66
CA GLY A 105 -0.85 7.10 -8.22
C GLY A 105 -2.29 6.59 -8.28
N ASP A 106 -2.48 5.35 -8.72
CA ASP A 106 -3.79 4.70 -8.79
C ASP A 106 -4.41 4.52 -7.40
N GLN A 107 -3.59 4.25 -6.38
CA GLN A 107 -4.01 4.17 -4.98
C GLN A 107 -4.58 5.50 -4.49
N VAL A 108 -3.93 6.62 -4.81
CA VAL A 108 -4.43 7.97 -4.44
C VAL A 108 -5.76 8.25 -5.13
N THR A 109 -5.85 7.97 -6.42
CA THR A 109 -7.09 8.14 -7.21
C THR A 109 -8.22 7.26 -6.67
N SER A 110 -7.94 5.99 -6.39
CA SER A 110 -8.88 5.05 -5.79
C SER A 110 -9.35 5.52 -4.42
N GLY A 111 -8.48 6.17 -3.64
CA GLY A 111 -8.84 6.77 -2.36
C GLY A 111 -9.92 7.86 -2.45
N VAL A 112 -10.03 8.58 -3.57
CA VAL A 112 -11.15 9.52 -3.81
C VAL A 112 -12.46 8.75 -3.98
N ALA A 113 -12.47 7.74 -4.85
CA ALA A 113 -13.66 6.94 -5.13
C ALA A 113 -14.17 6.23 -3.87
N VAL A 114 -13.27 5.63 -3.08
CA VAL A 114 -13.61 4.95 -1.82
C VAL A 114 -14.21 5.94 -0.82
N ARG A 115 -13.63 7.13 -0.67
CA ARG A 115 -14.19 8.16 0.24
C ARG A 115 -15.55 8.66 -0.21
N MET A 116 -15.76 8.89 -1.51
CA MET A 116 -17.07 9.27 -2.05
C MET A 116 -18.12 8.20 -1.76
N ALA A 117 -17.77 6.92 -1.96
CA ALA A 117 -18.63 5.79 -1.64
C ALA A 117 -18.98 5.73 -0.14
N LEU A 118 -17.98 5.85 0.74
CA LEU A 118 -18.19 5.85 2.19
C LEU A 118 -19.09 7.02 2.62
N LEU A 119 -18.81 8.24 2.14
CA LEU A 119 -19.63 9.42 2.46
C LEU A 119 -21.06 9.28 1.94
N TYR A 120 -21.26 8.69 0.75
CA TYR A 120 -22.60 8.39 0.25
C TYR A 120 -23.34 7.40 1.16
N LEU A 121 -22.71 6.29 1.53
CA LEU A 121 -23.34 5.28 2.40
C LEU A 121 -23.67 5.84 3.80
N MET A 122 -22.81 6.69 4.36
CA MET A 122 -23.05 7.34 5.65
C MET A 122 -24.11 8.45 5.55
N GLY A 123 -24.07 9.27 4.50
CA GLY A 123 -24.94 10.41 4.29
C GLY A 123 -26.34 10.07 3.79
N VAL A 124 -26.49 8.93 3.09
CA VAL A 124 -27.79 8.35 2.68
C VAL A 124 -28.30 7.39 3.77
N GLY A 125 -27.95 7.67 5.03
CA GLY A 125 -28.53 6.99 6.19
C GLY A 125 -30.05 6.96 6.04
N LYS A 126 -30.62 5.75 6.16
CA LYS A 126 -32.05 5.44 6.04
C LYS A 126 -32.89 6.65 6.44
N GLY A 127 -33.48 7.32 5.45
CA GLY A 127 -34.68 8.10 5.70
C GLY A 127 -35.67 7.15 6.34
N THR A 128 -35.85 7.27 7.65
CA THR A 128 -36.97 6.71 8.38
C THR A 128 -38.21 7.14 7.61
N THR A 129 -38.73 6.21 6.83
CA THR A 129 -40.06 6.30 6.25
C THR A 129 -40.97 6.04 7.44
N GLU A 130 -41.39 7.12 8.09
CA GLU A 130 -42.70 7.14 8.77
C GLU A 130 -43.79 7.24 7.71
#